data_AF-A0A7W8BYV5-F1
#
_entry.id   AF-A0A7W8BYV5-F1
#
_cell.length_a   1.000
_cell.length_b   1.000
_cell.length_c   1.000
_cell.angle_alpha   90.00
_cell.angle_beta   90.00
_cell.angle_gamma   90.00
#
_symmetry.space_group_name_H-M   'P 1'
#
loop_
_entity.id
_entity.type
_entity.pdbx_description
1 polymer ?
#
loop_
_entity_poly.entity_id
_entity_poly.type
_entity_poly.pdbx_seq_one_letter_code
_entity_poly.pdbx_strand_id
1 'polypeptide(L)'
;MNSRKIREDLGRARASSARRDPERALYLTISALKDLGGLPAPTDLRGDLRTTVGALTADPDLKEYLPAGLGYQPGNEKDLLQVLANAYQNMKGSAEQEDYETTLQRKLNIDRNLRDGKKFLSEGRASEADACFAEAMKFYKDEFAIFAMMGTAMIDAGEYVRALGHVRNGLKEDPQNAELIHMANECIRLRSLS
;
A
#
# COMPACT_ATOMS: atom_id res chain seq x y z
N MET A 1 -30.33 21.11 6.40
CA MET A 1 -29.40 21.23 7.55
C MET A 1 -29.92 20.41 8.71
N ASN A 2 -29.23 19.33 9.11
CA ASN A 2 -29.61 18.47 10.24
C ASN A 2 -28.61 18.67 11.40
N SER A 3 -28.89 19.62 12.29
CA SER A 3 -27.97 20.01 13.37
C SER A 3 -27.63 18.88 14.34
N ARG A 4 -28.53 17.90 14.52
CA ARG A 4 -28.28 16.70 15.35
C ARG A 4 -27.21 15.81 14.71
N LYS A 5 -27.33 15.54 13.42
CA LYS A 5 -26.36 14.74 12.66
C LYS A 5 -24.99 15.42 12.65
N ILE A 6 -24.95 16.72 12.38
CA ILE A 6 -23.70 17.50 12.38
C ILE A 6 -22.98 17.40 13.73
N ARG A 7 -23.71 17.55 14.84
CA ARG A 7 -23.14 17.39 16.19
C ARG A 7 -22.58 15.98 16.42
N GLU A 8 -23.29 14.95 15.97
CA GLU A 8 -22.83 13.57 16.09
C GLU A 8 -21.54 13.32 15.29
N ASP A 9 -21.49 13.81 14.04
CA ASP A 9 -20.31 13.70 13.18
C ASP A 9 -19.10 14.43 13.78
N LEU A 10 -19.28 15.62 14.36
CA LEU A 10 -18.22 16.33 15.09
C LEU A 10 -17.78 15.60 16.36
N GLY A 11 -18.71 14.98 17.09
CA GLY A 11 -18.38 14.12 18.23
C GLY A 11 -17.52 12.92 17.83
N ARG A 12 -17.88 12.26 16.72
CA ARG A 12 -17.12 11.14 16.16
C ARG A 12 -15.77 11.57 15.59
N ALA A 13 -15.68 12.76 15.00
CA ALA A 13 -14.42 13.32 14.52
C ALA A 13 -13.42 13.47 15.67
N ARG A 14 -13.84 14.08 16.79
CA ARG A 14 -13.00 14.23 17.99
C ARG A 14 -12.57 12.89 18.59
N ALA A 15 -13.48 11.92 18.64
CA ALA A 15 -13.15 10.57 19.11
C ALA A 15 -12.11 9.89 18.19
N SER A 16 -12.15 10.16 16.88
CA SER A 16 -11.19 9.65 15.90
C SER A 16 -9.83 10.35 16.05
N SER A 17 -9.80 11.68 16.25
CA SER A 17 -8.57 12.41 16.59
C SER A 17 -7.91 11.89 17.88
N ALA A 18 -8.71 11.59 18.91
CA ALA A 18 -8.17 11.03 20.16
C ALA A 18 -7.57 9.62 19.97
N ARG A 19 -8.01 8.88 18.95
CA ARG A 19 -7.50 7.55 18.58
C ARG A 19 -6.35 7.59 17.58
N ARG A 20 -5.87 8.78 17.20
CA ARG A 20 -4.87 8.98 16.13
C ARG A 20 -5.31 8.37 14.79
N ASP A 21 -6.56 8.59 14.44
CA ASP A 21 -7.11 8.30 13.11
C ASP A 21 -7.44 9.64 12.40
N PRO A 22 -6.40 10.34 11.88
CA PRO A 22 -6.54 11.67 11.30
C PRO A 22 -7.36 11.67 10.00
N GLU A 23 -7.29 10.59 9.21
CA GLU A 23 -8.06 10.44 7.98
C GLU A 23 -9.56 10.47 8.27
N ARG A 24 -10.00 9.63 9.21
CA ARG A 24 -11.41 9.55 9.59
C ARG A 24 -11.88 10.84 10.26
N ALA A 25 -11.04 11.47 11.07
CA ALA A 25 -11.35 12.75 11.71
C ALA A 25 -11.55 13.87 10.67
N LEU A 26 -10.69 13.95 9.65
CA LEU A 26 -10.85 14.88 8.52
C LEU A 26 -12.14 14.60 7.75
N TYR A 27 -12.39 13.35 7.37
CA TYR A 27 -13.58 12.97 6.60
C TYR A 27 -14.89 13.35 7.31
N LEU A 28 -14.99 13.07 8.61
CA LEU A 28 -16.17 13.38 9.42
C LEU A 28 -16.37 14.89 9.57
N THR A 29 -15.28 15.65 9.75
CA THR A 29 -15.34 17.12 9.85
C THR A 29 -15.74 17.76 8.51
N ILE A 30 -15.21 17.26 7.39
CA ILE A 30 -15.60 17.68 6.03
C ILE A 30 -17.08 17.38 5.79
N SER A 31 -17.56 16.20 6.20
CA SER A 31 -18.97 15.80 6.05
C SER A 31 -19.90 16.71 6.85
N ALA A 32 -19.53 17.04 8.10
CA ALA A 32 -20.23 17.99 8.93
C ALA A 32 -20.31 19.40 8.30
N LEU A 33 -19.20 19.89 7.72
CA LEU A 33 -19.16 21.18 7.03
C LEU A 33 -19.97 21.19 5.72
N LYS A 34 -19.99 20.09 4.97
CA LYS A 34 -20.85 19.94 3.78
C LYS A 34 -22.34 19.97 4.13
N ASP A 35 -22.72 19.34 5.24
CA ASP A 35 -24.11 19.30 5.72
C ASP A 35 -24.63 20.69 6.21
N LEU A 36 -23.73 21.63 6.51
CA LEU A 36 -24.06 23.05 6.74
C LEU A 36 -24.39 23.80 5.44
N GLY A 37 -24.03 23.27 4.27
CA GLY A 37 -24.35 23.86 2.97
C GLY A 37 -23.69 25.23 2.72
N GLY A 38 -22.59 25.54 3.41
CA GLY A 38 -21.92 26.83 3.31
C GLY A 38 -22.63 27.99 4.01
N LEU A 39 -23.62 27.70 4.85
CA LEU A 39 -24.20 28.66 5.79
C LEU A 39 -23.35 28.75 7.07
N PRO A 40 -23.30 29.91 7.74
CA PRO A 40 -22.64 30.03 9.03
C PRO A 40 -23.22 29.05 10.04
N ALA A 41 -22.35 28.38 10.80
CA ALA A 41 -22.83 27.39 11.75
C ALA A 41 -23.73 28.04 12.82
N PRO A 42 -24.84 27.37 13.20
CA PRO A 42 -25.64 27.72 14.36
C PRO A 42 -24.79 27.89 15.62
N THR A 43 -25.20 28.81 16.51
CA THR A 43 -24.41 29.18 17.71
C THR A 43 -24.07 27.98 18.60
N ASP A 44 -24.97 27.00 18.67
CA ASP A 44 -24.83 25.76 19.44
C ASP A 44 -23.88 24.72 18.81
N LEU A 45 -23.40 24.94 17.58
CA LEU A 45 -22.42 24.08 16.89
C LEU A 45 -21.05 24.75 16.74
N ARG A 46 -20.96 26.07 16.92
CA ARG A 46 -19.69 26.82 16.80
C ARG A 46 -18.62 26.35 17.80
N GLY A 47 -19.03 26.02 19.01
CA GLY A 47 -18.13 25.47 20.04
C GLY A 47 -17.61 24.08 19.66
N ASP A 48 -18.49 23.24 19.12
CA ASP A 48 -18.14 21.89 18.65
C ASP A 48 -17.17 21.93 17.46
N LEU A 49 -17.41 22.83 16.49
CA LEU A 49 -16.52 23.03 15.36
C LEU A 49 -15.15 23.54 15.80
N ARG A 50 -15.11 24.53 16.70
CA ARG A 50 -13.83 25.08 17.18
C ARG A 50 -12.97 24.03 17.88
N THR A 51 -13.58 23.20 18.73
CA THR A 51 -12.85 22.13 19.43
C THR A 51 -12.39 21.04 18.48
N THR A 52 -13.22 20.68 17.49
CA THR A 52 -12.87 19.66 16.48
C THR A 52 -11.73 20.14 15.57
N VAL A 53 -11.81 21.36 15.05
CA VAL A 53 -10.72 21.95 14.24
C VAL A 53 -9.44 22.09 15.07
N GLY A 54 -9.55 22.51 16.34
CA GLY A 54 -8.41 22.54 17.24
C GLY A 54 -7.72 21.18 17.40
N ALA A 55 -8.51 20.10 17.57
CA ALA A 55 -7.98 18.74 17.65
C ALA A 55 -7.27 18.30 16.36
N LEU A 56 -7.83 18.62 15.19
CA LEU A 56 -7.18 18.34 13.89
C LEU A 56 -5.86 19.08 13.75
N THR A 57 -5.80 20.36 14.11
CA THR A 57 -4.58 21.18 13.99
C THR A 57 -3.50 20.82 15.01
N ALA A 58 -3.88 20.19 16.12
CA ALA A 58 -2.94 19.71 17.13
C ALA A 58 -2.34 18.34 16.75
N ASP A 59 -2.96 17.61 15.82
CA ASP A 59 -2.50 16.30 15.37
C ASP A 59 -1.17 16.42 14.61
N PRO A 60 -0.08 15.78 15.08
CA PRO A 60 1.23 15.80 14.41
C PRO A 60 1.15 15.34 12.95
N ASP A 61 0.31 14.35 12.65
CA ASP A 61 0.23 13.72 11.33
C ASP A 61 -0.45 14.66 10.30
N LEU A 62 -1.20 15.65 10.78
CA LEU A 62 -1.88 16.64 9.94
C LEU A 62 -1.09 17.94 9.75
N LYS A 63 0.03 18.14 10.44
CA LYS A 63 0.84 19.38 10.34
C LYS A 63 1.45 19.60 8.97
N GLU A 64 1.73 18.52 8.24
CA GLU A 64 2.26 18.59 6.87
C GLU A 64 1.19 19.01 5.86
N TYR A 65 -0.08 18.71 6.14
CA TYR A 65 -1.20 18.91 5.22
C TYR A 65 -2.05 20.15 5.55
N LEU A 66 -2.02 20.63 6.79
CA LEU A 66 -2.80 21.78 7.25
C LEU A 66 -1.95 23.04 7.43
N PRO A 67 -2.48 24.23 7.06
CA PRO A 67 -1.77 25.48 7.28
C PRO A 67 -1.60 25.80 8.78
N ALA A 68 -0.44 26.36 9.13
CA ALA A 68 -0.15 26.78 10.49
C ALA A 68 -1.16 27.85 10.95
N GLY A 69 -1.73 27.65 12.15
CA GLY A 69 -2.70 28.58 12.73
C GLY A 69 -4.13 28.47 12.16
N LEU A 70 -4.46 27.39 11.44
CA LEU A 70 -5.83 27.11 11.02
C LEU A 70 -6.78 27.11 12.22
N GLY A 71 -7.91 27.80 12.10
CA GLY A 71 -8.90 27.91 13.16
C GLY A 71 -10.30 28.17 12.60
N TYR A 72 -11.30 27.78 13.39
CA TYR A 72 -12.69 28.01 13.01
C TYR A 72 -13.15 29.44 13.36
N GLN A 73 -13.72 30.14 12.38
CA GLN A 73 -14.40 31.43 12.55
C GLN A 73 -15.79 31.41 11.89
N PRO A 74 -16.86 31.86 12.55
CA PRO A 74 -18.18 31.88 11.92
C PRO A 74 -18.17 32.72 10.63
N GLY A 75 -18.66 32.16 9.53
CA GLY A 75 -18.62 32.78 8.20
C GLY A 75 -17.49 32.29 7.31
N ASN A 76 -16.47 31.57 7.86
CA ASN A 76 -15.38 30.99 7.08
C ASN A 76 -15.59 29.51 6.72
N GLU A 77 -16.81 28.97 6.88
CA GLU A 77 -17.08 27.53 6.73
C GLU A 77 -16.71 26.99 5.34
N LYS A 78 -16.89 27.81 4.29
CA LYS A 78 -16.52 27.44 2.92
C LYS A 78 -15.00 27.33 2.75
N ASP A 79 -14.26 28.30 3.27
CA ASP A 79 -12.80 28.31 3.20
C ASP A 79 -12.21 27.18 4.05
N LEU A 80 -12.74 26.98 5.25
CA LEU A 80 -12.37 25.87 6.11
C LEU A 80 -12.64 24.52 5.45
N LEU A 81 -13.81 24.34 4.83
CA LEU A 81 -14.14 23.13 4.07
C LEU A 81 -13.14 22.91 2.93
N GLN A 82 -12.79 23.96 2.18
CA GLN A 82 -11.83 23.85 1.08
C GLN A 82 -10.44 23.43 1.57
N VAL A 83 -9.95 24.05 2.66
CA VAL A 83 -8.65 23.72 3.26
C VAL A 83 -8.62 22.27 3.74
N LEU A 84 -9.64 21.84 4.51
CA LEU A 84 -9.72 20.47 5.02
C LEU A 84 -9.89 19.45 3.89
N ALA A 85 -10.68 19.77 2.85
CA ALA A 85 -10.86 18.91 1.69
C ALA A 85 -9.55 18.73 0.91
N ASN A 86 -8.79 19.80 0.70
CA ASN A 86 -7.48 19.74 0.05
C ASN A 86 -6.50 18.90 0.88
N ALA A 87 -6.46 19.12 2.20
CA ALA A 87 -5.62 18.32 3.10
C ALA A 87 -5.98 16.83 3.06
N TYR A 88 -7.27 16.50 3.04
CA TYR A 88 -7.76 15.12 2.91
C TYR A 88 -7.37 14.49 1.55
N GLN A 89 -7.47 15.23 0.44
CA GLN A 89 -7.03 14.72 -0.87
C GLN A 89 -5.52 14.51 -0.94
N ASN A 90 -4.73 15.43 -0.39
CA ASN A 90 -3.27 15.31 -0.35
C ASN A 90 -2.85 14.12 0.53
N MET A 91 -3.46 13.97 1.70
CA MET A 91 -3.20 12.84 2.59
C MET A 91 -3.55 11.50 1.94
N LYS A 92 -4.72 11.42 1.28
CA LYS A 92 -5.14 10.21 0.56
C LYS A 92 -4.23 9.91 -0.63
N GLY A 93 -3.82 10.95 -1.37
CA GLY A 93 -2.89 10.83 -2.50
C GLY A 93 -1.50 10.36 -2.07
N SER A 94 -0.95 10.90 -0.97
CA SER A 94 0.33 10.47 -0.42
C SER A 94 0.30 9.01 0.06
N ALA A 95 -0.77 8.60 0.73
CA ALA A 95 -0.91 7.22 1.20
C ALA A 95 -1.04 6.20 0.04
N GLU A 96 -1.81 6.55 -1.01
CA GLU A 96 -1.91 5.73 -2.23
C GLU A 96 -0.60 5.71 -3.03
N GLN A 97 0.14 6.83 -3.07
CA GLN A 97 1.46 6.90 -3.70
C GLN A 97 2.53 6.11 -2.95
N GLU A 98 2.53 6.14 -1.61
CA GLU A 98 3.47 5.36 -0.80
C GLU A 98 3.25 3.84 -0.98
N ASP A 99 1.98 3.39 -1.03
CA ASP A 99 1.67 1.98 -1.34
C ASP A 99 2.03 1.61 -2.79
N TYR A 100 1.84 2.53 -3.74
CA TYR A 100 2.24 2.34 -5.13
C TYR A 100 3.76 2.26 -5.28
N GLU A 101 4.51 3.20 -4.71
CA GLU A 101 5.98 3.24 -4.77
C GLU A 101 6.58 2.02 -4.09
N THR A 102 6.11 1.64 -2.90
CA THR A 102 6.60 0.44 -2.21
C THR A 102 6.29 -0.84 -3.00
N THR A 103 5.12 -0.92 -3.65
CA THR A 103 4.77 -2.02 -4.56
C THR A 103 5.69 -2.04 -5.78
N LEU A 104 5.92 -0.89 -6.40
CA LEU A 104 6.81 -0.75 -7.55
C LEU A 104 8.26 -1.13 -7.19
N GLN A 105 8.77 -0.66 -6.06
CA GLN A 105 10.12 -0.98 -5.59
C GLN A 105 10.30 -2.48 -5.35
N ARG A 106 9.31 -3.15 -4.75
CA ARG A 106 9.33 -4.62 -4.60
C ARG A 106 9.46 -5.31 -5.95
N LYS A 107 8.64 -4.93 -6.93
CA LYS A 107 8.67 -5.51 -8.29
C LYS A 107 10.00 -5.26 -9.00
N LEU A 108 10.51 -4.03 -8.94
CA LEU A 108 11.83 -3.70 -9.52
C LEU A 108 12.96 -4.50 -8.88
N ASN A 109 12.91 -4.73 -7.56
CA ASN A 109 13.89 -5.55 -6.87
C ASN A 109 13.79 -7.03 -7.27
N ILE A 110 12.58 -7.57 -7.44
CA ILE A 110 12.37 -8.92 -7.98
C ILE A 110 12.99 -9.01 -9.39
N ASP A 111 12.60 -8.11 -10.28
CA ASP A 111 13.03 -8.13 -11.68
C ASP A 111 14.54 -8.02 -11.82
N ARG A 112 15.17 -7.14 -11.03
CA ARG A 112 16.62 -6.97 -11.00
C ARG A 112 17.31 -8.28 -10.58
N ASN A 113 16.89 -8.87 -9.47
CA ASN A 113 17.50 -10.10 -8.97
C ASN A 113 17.26 -11.29 -9.92
N LEU A 114 16.09 -11.38 -10.56
CA LEU A 114 15.83 -12.40 -11.59
C LEU A 114 16.76 -12.23 -12.79
N ARG A 115 16.99 -10.99 -13.24
CA ARG A 115 17.90 -10.69 -14.34
C ARG A 115 19.34 -11.04 -14.01
N ASP A 116 19.80 -10.66 -12.82
CA ASP A 116 21.15 -10.96 -12.34
C ASP A 116 21.33 -12.48 -12.19
N GLY A 117 20.34 -13.19 -11.65
CA GLY A 117 20.37 -14.65 -11.56
C GLY A 117 20.45 -15.34 -12.92
N LYS A 118 19.64 -14.91 -13.90
CA LYS A 118 19.74 -15.40 -15.29
C LYS A 118 21.11 -15.14 -15.91
N LYS A 119 21.70 -13.97 -15.64
CA LYS A 119 23.05 -13.65 -16.11
C LYS A 119 24.08 -14.60 -15.50
N PHE A 120 24.06 -14.83 -14.19
CA PHE A 120 24.97 -15.77 -13.54
C PHE A 120 24.81 -17.20 -14.08
N LEU A 121 23.58 -17.63 -14.40
CA LEU A 121 23.35 -18.92 -15.04
C LEU A 121 24.00 -19.01 -16.42
N SER A 122 23.88 -17.96 -17.24
CA SER A 122 24.55 -17.93 -18.55
C SER A 122 26.09 -17.96 -18.46
N GLU A 123 26.65 -17.58 -17.31
CA GLU A 123 28.08 -17.65 -17.00
C GLU A 123 28.48 -18.98 -16.33
N GLY A 124 27.54 -19.93 -16.13
CA GLY A 124 27.78 -21.21 -15.43
C GLY A 124 27.89 -21.08 -13.90
N ARG A 125 27.50 -19.94 -13.33
CA ARG A 125 27.66 -19.59 -11.91
C ARG A 125 26.36 -19.84 -11.13
N ALA A 126 25.90 -21.09 -11.13
CA ALA A 126 24.60 -21.46 -10.58
C ALA A 126 24.39 -21.11 -9.10
N SER A 127 25.45 -21.15 -8.28
CA SER A 127 25.37 -20.79 -6.85
C SER A 127 25.11 -19.31 -6.62
N GLU A 128 25.61 -18.43 -7.49
CA GLU A 128 25.34 -17.00 -7.41
C GLU A 128 23.96 -16.67 -7.95
N ALA A 129 23.49 -17.44 -8.94
CA ALA A 129 22.11 -17.36 -9.38
C ALA A 129 21.11 -17.72 -8.27
N ASP A 130 21.38 -18.78 -7.50
CA ASP A 130 20.56 -19.13 -6.33
C ASP A 130 20.55 -18.02 -5.28
N ALA A 131 21.67 -17.35 -5.05
CA ALA A 131 21.72 -16.20 -4.14
C ALA A 131 20.83 -15.05 -4.65
N CYS A 132 20.92 -14.70 -5.94
CA CYS A 132 20.03 -13.70 -6.54
C CYS A 132 18.56 -14.09 -6.42
N PHE A 133 18.22 -15.33 -6.73
CA PHE A 133 16.84 -15.80 -6.63
C PHE A 133 16.33 -15.80 -5.18
N ALA A 134 17.17 -16.14 -4.20
CA ALA A 134 16.83 -16.01 -2.78
C ALA A 134 16.57 -14.54 -2.38
N GLU A 135 17.35 -13.59 -2.89
CA GLU A 135 17.10 -12.15 -2.68
C GLU A 135 15.79 -11.70 -3.33
N ALA A 136 15.46 -12.18 -4.55
CA ALA A 136 14.18 -11.89 -5.20
C ALA A 136 12.99 -12.36 -4.33
N MET A 137 13.10 -13.55 -3.73
CA MET A 137 12.07 -14.12 -2.87
C MET A 137 11.82 -13.32 -1.59
N LYS A 138 12.76 -12.48 -1.12
CA LYS A 138 12.51 -11.58 0.03
C LYS A 138 11.45 -10.51 -0.26
N PHE A 139 11.23 -10.20 -1.54
CA PHE A 139 10.26 -9.21 -1.98
C PHE A 139 8.96 -9.84 -2.50
N TYR A 140 8.85 -11.17 -2.46
CA TYR A 140 7.68 -11.90 -2.91
C TYR A 140 6.41 -11.47 -2.14
N LYS A 141 5.37 -11.12 -2.90
CA LYS A 141 4.02 -10.90 -2.39
C LYS A 141 3.02 -11.34 -3.45
N ASP A 142 2.57 -12.59 -3.36
CA ASP A 142 1.58 -13.19 -4.27
C ASP A 142 1.98 -13.17 -5.76
N GLU A 143 3.27 -13.01 -6.06
CA GLU A 143 3.82 -12.98 -7.41
C GLU A 143 4.22 -14.40 -7.86
N PHE A 144 3.24 -15.31 -7.94
CA PHE A 144 3.47 -16.75 -8.18
C PHE A 144 4.28 -17.06 -9.45
N ALA A 145 4.24 -16.18 -10.45
CA ALA A 145 5.00 -16.32 -11.69
C ALA A 145 6.53 -16.42 -11.45
N ILE A 146 7.03 -15.91 -10.31
CA ILE A 146 8.46 -15.94 -9.98
C ILE A 146 9.02 -17.37 -9.96
N PHE A 147 8.24 -18.35 -9.48
CA PHE A 147 8.67 -19.75 -9.40
C PHE A 147 8.88 -20.36 -10.78
N ALA A 148 7.96 -20.09 -11.71
CA ALA A 148 8.06 -20.53 -13.10
C ALA A 148 9.27 -19.86 -13.78
N MET A 149 9.45 -18.55 -13.59
CA MET A 149 10.58 -17.81 -14.18
C MET A 149 11.95 -18.33 -13.71
N MET A 150 12.09 -18.63 -12.42
CA MET A 150 13.31 -19.21 -11.85
C MET A 150 13.51 -20.65 -12.32
N GLY A 151 12.43 -21.44 -12.36
CA GLY A 151 12.44 -22.81 -12.87
C GLY A 151 12.90 -22.89 -14.32
N THR A 152 12.28 -22.11 -15.22
CA THR A 152 12.67 -22.02 -16.63
C THR A 152 14.13 -21.60 -16.78
N ALA A 153 14.56 -20.55 -16.09
CA ALA A 153 15.95 -20.08 -16.16
C ALA A 153 16.96 -21.18 -15.80
N MET A 154 16.67 -21.96 -14.75
CA MET A 154 17.53 -23.06 -14.30
C MET A 154 17.47 -24.27 -15.25
N ILE A 155 16.30 -24.58 -15.82
CA ILE A 155 16.16 -25.63 -16.83
C ILE A 155 16.99 -25.28 -18.07
N ASP A 156 16.88 -24.05 -18.57
CA ASP A 156 17.63 -23.55 -19.73
C ASP A 156 19.15 -23.60 -19.50
N ALA A 157 19.57 -23.43 -18.25
CA ALA A 157 20.97 -23.52 -17.83
C ALA A 157 21.47 -24.95 -17.57
N GLY A 158 20.61 -25.97 -17.68
CA GLY A 158 20.93 -27.37 -17.38
C GLY A 158 20.94 -27.73 -15.88
N GLU A 159 20.55 -26.81 -15.00
CA GLU A 159 20.57 -26.95 -13.54
C GLU A 159 19.29 -27.62 -13.01
N TYR A 160 18.94 -28.80 -13.53
CA TYR A 160 17.63 -29.44 -13.32
C TYR A 160 17.30 -29.75 -11.85
N VAL A 161 18.32 -30.06 -11.04
CA VAL A 161 18.12 -30.35 -9.60
C VAL A 161 17.75 -29.08 -8.84
N ARG A 162 18.40 -27.95 -9.16
CA ARG A 162 18.10 -26.64 -8.56
C ARG A 162 16.73 -26.14 -9.05
N ALA A 163 16.46 -26.27 -10.35
CA ALA A 163 15.16 -25.95 -10.95
C ALA A 163 14.01 -26.66 -10.21
N LEU A 164 14.15 -27.97 -9.98
CA LEU A 164 13.14 -28.75 -9.28
C LEU A 164 12.89 -28.26 -7.85
N GLY A 165 13.91 -27.73 -7.16
CA GLY A 165 13.75 -27.10 -5.85
C GLY A 165 12.83 -25.88 -5.89
N HIS A 166 13.07 -24.97 -6.85
CA HIS A 166 12.27 -23.75 -7.03
C HIS A 166 10.84 -24.07 -7.50
N VAL A 167 10.68 -24.99 -8.45
CA VAL A 167 9.36 -25.45 -8.93
C VAL A 167 8.56 -26.10 -7.81
N ARG A 168 9.18 -26.93 -6.96
CA ARG A 168 8.51 -27.54 -5.80
C ARG A 168 8.07 -26.52 -4.77
N ASN A 169 8.82 -25.44 -4.58
CA ASN A 169 8.38 -24.37 -3.69
C ASN A 169 7.14 -23.68 -4.26
N GLY A 170 7.09 -23.40 -5.57
CA GLY A 170 5.88 -22.88 -6.20
C GLY A 170 4.67 -23.82 -6.09
N LEU A 171 4.88 -25.14 -6.22
CA LEU A 171 3.80 -26.13 -6.03
C LEU A 171 3.33 -26.29 -4.58
N LYS A 172 4.11 -25.85 -3.58
CA LYS A 172 3.61 -25.77 -2.20
C LYS A 172 2.63 -24.63 -2.04
N GLU A 173 2.86 -23.53 -2.75
CA GLU A 173 2.00 -22.34 -2.74
C GLU A 173 0.74 -22.55 -3.60
N ASP A 174 0.89 -23.15 -4.78
CA ASP A 174 -0.22 -23.54 -5.67
C ASP A 174 -0.05 -24.99 -6.17
N PRO A 175 -0.63 -25.97 -5.45
CA PRO A 175 -0.52 -27.39 -5.81
C PRO A 175 -1.15 -27.78 -7.14
N GLN A 176 -2.03 -26.96 -7.71
CA GLN A 176 -2.75 -27.26 -8.95
C GLN A 176 -2.20 -26.50 -10.16
N ASN A 177 -1.08 -25.79 -9.99
CA ASN A 177 -0.45 -25.04 -11.05
C ASN A 177 0.05 -25.97 -12.17
N ALA A 178 -0.70 -26.04 -13.28
CA ALA A 178 -0.40 -26.96 -14.38
C ALA A 178 0.99 -26.73 -15.01
N GLU A 179 1.44 -25.47 -15.07
CA GLU A 179 2.74 -25.11 -15.61
C GLU A 179 3.87 -25.65 -14.73
N LEU A 180 3.80 -25.42 -13.41
CA LEU A 180 4.80 -25.92 -12.47
C LEU A 180 4.80 -27.45 -12.38
N ILE A 181 3.63 -28.11 -12.49
CA ILE A 181 3.55 -29.58 -12.56
C ILE A 181 4.29 -30.08 -13.80
N HIS A 182 4.06 -29.45 -14.96
CA HIS A 182 4.75 -29.79 -16.21
C HIS A 182 6.27 -29.59 -16.07
N MET A 183 6.72 -28.45 -15.52
CA MET A 183 8.14 -28.19 -15.29
C MET A 183 8.77 -29.21 -14.33
N ALA A 184 8.07 -29.62 -13.28
CA ALA A 184 8.58 -30.61 -12.33
C ALA A 184 8.83 -31.97 -13.01
N ASN A 185 7.87 -32.42 -13.82
CA ASN A 185 8.00 -33.65 -14.62
C ASN A 185 9.17 -33.56 -15.60
N GLU A 186 9.32 -32.40 -16.25
CA GLU A 186 10.41 -32.16 -17.20
C GLU A 186 11.79 -32.18 -16.51
N CYS A 187 11.93 -31.53 -15.35
CA CYS A 187 13.16 -31.58 -14.56
C CYS A 187 13.55 -33.01 -14.17
N ILE A 188 12.56 -33.84 -13.77
CA ILE A 188 12.79 -35.23 -13.41
C ILE A 188 13.27 -36.03 -14.63
N ARG A 189 12.63 -35.83 -15.79
CA ARG A 189 13.01 -36.47 -17.04
C ARG A 189 14.43 -36.09 -17.46
N LEU A 190 14.75 -34.81 -17.50
CA LEU A 190 16.06 -34.31 -17.93
C LEU A 190 17.18 -34.77 -16.98
N ARG A 191 16.93 -34.78 -15.67
CA ARG A 191 17.86 -35.33 -14.67
C ARG A 191 18.17 -36.81 -14.90
N SER A 192 17.23 -37.60 -15.41
CA SER A 192 17.47 -39.02 -15.68
C SER A 192 18.33 -39.26 -16.93
N LEU A 193 18.51 -38.24 -17.77
CA LEU A 193 19.26 -38.29 -19.03
C LEU A 193 20.66 -37.66 -18.94
N SER A 194 20.92 -36.85 -17.89
CA SER A 194 22.20 -36.20 -17.59
C SER A 194 23.10 -37.07 -16.72
#